data_AF-U2CD00-F1
#
_entry.id   AF-U2CD00-F1
#
_cell.length_a   1.000
_cell.length_b   1.000
_cell.length_c   1.000
_cell.angle_alpha   90.00
_cell.angle_beta   90.00
_cell.angle_gamma   90.00
#
_symmetry.space_group_name_H-M   'P 1'
#
loop_
_entity.id
_entity.type
_entity.pdbx_description
1 polymer ?
#
loop_
_entity_poly.entity_id
_entity_poly.type
_entity_poly.pdbx_seq_one_letter_code
_entity_poly.pdbx_strand_id
1 'polypeptide(L)'
;MRGELKKLGLVPQTTYLYMQGHHIMNNVVMKLLIPVCTALRRERELEIRRLAGHDEQFRNELTGYENSLVNVEVVLRRNVAYKTLFHYEWLKHDIQEYLKNGVAKNHAEASAGKMQQSAAPRK
;
A
#
# COMPACT_ATOMS: atom_id res chain seq x y z
N MET A 1 11.75 -3.71 -28.48
CA MET A 1 11.91 -3.80 -27.01
C MET A 1 12.30 -2.49 -26.32
N ARG A 2 13.54 -1.97 -26.36
CA ARG A 2 13.91 -0.77 -25.54
C ARG A 2 13.11 0.51 -25.88
N GLY A 3 12.79 0.73 -27.15
CA GLY A 3 12.02 1.91 -27.58
C GLY A 3 10.53 1.84 -27.19
N GLU A 4 9.95 0.66 -27.13
CA GLU A 4 8.53 0.45 -26.77
C GLU A 4 8.30 0.64 -25.28
N LEU A 5 9.21 0.14 -24.44
CA LEU A 5 9.16 0.34 -22.99
C LEU A 5 9.25 1.83 -22.63
N LYS A 6 10.11 2.58 -23.33
CA LYS A 6 10.21 4.03 -23.13
C LYS A 6 8.93 4.77 -23.51
N LYS A 7 8.22 4.33 -24.57
CA LYS A 7 6.90 4.87 -24.96
C LYS A 7 5.81 4.59 -23.91
N LEU A 8 5.93 3.48 -23.19
CA LEU A 8 5.03 3.12 -22.09
C LEU A 8 5.35 3.86 -20.78
N GLY A 9 6.32 4.78 -20.79
CA GLY A 9 6.71 5.55 -19.61
C GLY A 9 7.75 4.87 -18.72
N LEU A 10 8.34 3.74 -19.14
CA LEU A 10 9.43 3.08 -18.39
C LEU A 10 10.75 3.82 -18.64
N VAL A 11 11.10 4.70 -17.72
CA VAL A 11 12.39 5.42 -17.66
C VAL A 11 13.01 5.23 -16.28
N PRO A 12 14.34 5.41 -16.10
CA PRO A 12 14.98 5.19 -14.80
C PRO A 12 14.30 5.89 -13.61
N GLN A 13 13.69 7.05 -13.84
CA GLN A 13 12.96 7.84 -12.86
C GLN A 13 11.61 7.22 -12.45
N THR A 14 10.99 6.39 -13.28
CA THR A 14 9.65 5.81 -13.08
C THR A 14 9.67 4.28 -12.97
N THR A 15 10.82 3.63 -13.24
CA THR A 15 10.97 2.16 -13.19
C THR A 15 10.46 1.55 -11.88
N TYR A 16 10.60 2.25 -10.76
CA TYR A 16 10.15 1.76 -9.45
C TYR A 16 8.63 1.57 -9.37
N LEU A 17 7.83 2.29 -10.17
CA LEU A 17 6.37 2.15 -10.24
C LEU A 17 5.94 0.81 -10.84
N TYR A 18 6.81 0.18 -11.64
CA TYR A 18 6.56 -1.11 -12.29
C TYR A 18 7.11 -2.29 -11.47
N MET A 19 7.77 -2.02 -10.34
CA MET A 19 8.22 -3.06 -9.43
C MET A 19 7.04 -3.54 -8.59
N GLN A 20 6.91 -4.86 -8.44
CA GLN A 20 5.86 -5.42 -7.61
C GLN A 20 6.12 -5.09 -6.14
N GLY A 21 5.19 -4.40 -5.48
CA GLY A 21 5.38 -3.89 -4.11
C GLY A 21 5.76 -4.98 -3.09
N HIS A 22 5.19 -6.19 -3.21
CA HIS A 22 5.52 -7.30 -2.32
C HIS A 22 6.97 -7.81 -2.47
N HIS A 23 7.58 -7.66 -3.65
CA HIS A 23 8.98 -8.05 -3.86
C HIS A 23 9.93 -7.15 -3.07
N ILE A 24 9.69 -5.83 -3.08
CA ILE A 24 10.49 -4.88 -2.31
C ILE A 24 10.32 -5.12 -0.81
N MET A 25 9.08 -5.37 -0.36
CA MET A 25 8.80 -5.74 1.02
C MET A 25 9.62 -6.96 1.45
N ASN A 26 9.51 -8.07 0.72
CA ASN A 26 10.11 -9.35 1.13
C ASN A 26 11.63 -9.38 0.98
N ASN A 27 12.17 -8.81 -0.09
CA ASN A 27 13.59 -8.95 -0.42
C ASN A 27 14.47 -7.85 0.17
N VAL A 28 13.91 -6.69 0.49
CA VAL A 28 14.68 -5.55 1.00
C VAL A 28 14.21 -5.19 2.41
N VAL A 29 12.95 -4.77 2.56
CA VAL A 29 12.44 -4.20 3.81
C VAL A 29 12.49 -5.20 4.96
N MET A 30 11.92 -6.40 4.76
CA MET A 30 11.88 -7.42 5.80
C MET A 30 13.27 -7.96 6.14
N LYS A 31 14.16 -8.11 5.14
CA LYS A 31 15.54 -8.54 5.39
C LYS A 31 16.34 -7.55 6.23
N LEU A 32 16.04 -6.25 6.13
CA LEU A 32 16.67 -5.22 6.95
C LEU A 32 16.02 -5.13 8.35
N LEU A 33 14.70 -5.24 8.44
CA LEU A 33 13.98 -5.05 9.70
C LEU A 33 14.02 -6.27 10.63
N ILE A 34 13.98 -7.49 10.10
CA ILE A 34 13.96 -8.71 10.94
C ILE A 34 15.19 -8.76 11.89
N PRO A 35 16.43 -8.52 11.43
CA PRO A 35 17.59 -8.49 12.32
C PRO A 35 17.47 -7.42 13.42
N VAL A 36 17.01 -6.22 13.07
CA VAL A 36 16.82 -5.11 14.02
C VAL A 36 15.77 -5.46 15.07
N CYS A 37 14.60 -5.96 14.65
CA CYS A 37 13.55 -6.39 15.57
C CYS A 37 14.02 -7.53 16.48
N THR A 38 14.79 -8.48 15.95
CA THR A 38 15.34 -9.59 16.73
C THR A 38 16.33 -9.10 17.79
N ALA A 39 17.22 -8.18 17.43
CA ALA A 39 18.18 -7.59 18.36
C ALA A 39 17.46 -6.84 19.51
N LEU A 40 16.50 -5.97 19.17
CA LEU A 40 15.70 -5.22 20.14
C LEU A 40 14.89 -6.14 21.07
N ARG A 41 14.33 -7.23 20.54
CA ARG A 41 13.63 -8.23 21.36
C ARG A 41 14.57 -8.89 22.37
N ARG A 42 15.75 -9.32 21.91
CA ARG A 42 16.75 -9.93 22.78
C ARG A 42 17.25 -8.96 23.85
N GLU A 43 17.51 -7.71 23.51
CA GLU A 43 17.88 -6.67 24.47
C GLU A 43 16.80 -6.52 25.55
N ARG A 44 15.53 -6.53 25.15
CA ARG A 44 14.41 -6.43 26.08
C ARG A 44 14.28 -7.64 27.00
N GLU A 45 14.42 -8.86 26.46
CA GLU A 45 14.40 -10.10 27.25
C GLU A 45 15.56 -10.14 28.27
N LEU A 46 16.75 -9.69 27.87
CA LEU A 46 17.91 -9.58 28.77
C LEU A 46 17.67 -8.53 29.86
N GLU A 47 17.02 -7.41 29.53
CA GLU A 47 16.65 -6.39 30.51
C GLU A 47 15.65 -6.92 31.53
N ILE A 48 14.60 -7.63 31.08
CA ILE A 48 13.62 -8.29 31.97
C ILE A 48 14.35 -9.26 32.91
N ARG A 49 15.26 -10.09 32.38
CA ARG A 49 16.05 -11.02 33.20
C ARG A 49 16.95 -10.31 34.20
N ARG A 50 17.58 -9.19 33.82
CA ARG A 50 18.47 -8.41 34.68
C ARG A 50 17.73 -7.74 35.83
N LEU A 51 16.48 -7.33 35.61
CA LEU A 51 15.66 -6.60 36.58
C LEU A 51 14.86 -7.52 37.51
N ALA A 52 14.59 -8.76 37.10
CA ALA A 52 13.85 -9.70 37.93
C ALA A 52 14.64 -10.08 39.19
N GLY A 53 14.05 -9.89 40.36
CA GLY A 53 14.66 -10.33 41.63
C GLY A 53 14.50 -11.83 41.90
N HIS A 54 13.46 -12.44 41.31
CA HIS A 54 13.11 -13.85 41.51
C HIS A 54 12.51 -14.46 40.24
N ASP A 55 12.57 -15.79 40.11
CA ASP A 55 12.15 -16.54 38.91
C ASP A 55 10.66 -16.40 38.57
N GLU A 56 9.79 -16.22 39.56
CA GLU A 56 8.36 -15.98 39.30
C GLU A 56 8.12 -14.62 38.64
N GLN A 57 8.78 -13.57 39.13
CA GLN A 57 8.72 -12.25 38.52
C GLN A 57 9.26 -12.28 37.08
N PHE A 58 10.39 -12.97 36.86
CA PHE A 58 10.95 -13.13 35.52
C PHE A 58 9.96 -13.76 34.54
N ARG A 59 9.33 -14.88 34.93
CA ARG A 59 8.35 -15.58 34.08
C ARG A 59 7.13 -14.72 33.78
N ASN A 60 6.62 -13.99 34.77
CA ASN A 60 5.47 -13.12 34.60
C ASN A 60 5.76 -11.97 33.62
N GLU A 61 6.89 -11.29 33.80
CA GLU A 61 7.30 -10.18 32.93
C GLU A 61 7.62 -10.66 31.50
N LEU A 62 8.31 -11.80 31.35
CA LEU A 62 8.60 -12.38 30.04
C LEU A 62 7.32 -12.76 29.30
N THR A 63 6.39 -13.43 29.98
CA THR A 63 5.09 -13.80 29.40
C THR A 63 4.28 -12.55 29.03
N GLY A 64 4.29 -11.51 29.87
CA GLY A 64 3.65 -10.23 29.58
C GLY A 64 4.25 -9.56 28.33
N TYR A 65 5.58 -9.58 28.20
CA TYR A 65 6.27 -9.08 27.03
C TYR A 65 5.90 -9.86 25.77
N GLU A 66 5.98 -11.20 25.80
CA GLU A 66 5.62 -12.07 24.66
C GLU A 66 4.18 -11.83 24.19
N ASN A 67 3.24 -11.69 25.11
CA ASN A 67 1.83 -11.40 24.80
C ASN A 67 1.62 -10.02 24.16
N SER A 68 2.53 -9.07 24.41
CA SER A 68 2.50 -7.74 23.81
C SER A 68 3.15 -7.68 22.42
N LEU A 69 3.84 -8.73 21.98
CA LEU A 69 4.55 -8.73 20.71
C LEU A 69 3.60 -8.85 19.52
N VAL A 70 3.89 -8.06 18.49
CA VAL A 70 3.22 -8.13 17.18
C VAL A 70 4.27 -8.32 16.09
N ASN A 71 3.93 -9.09 15.06
CA ASN A 71 4.78 -9.24 13.89
C ASN A 71 4.89 -7.89 13.14
N VAL A 72 6.13 -7.45 12.88
CA VAL A 72 6.43 -6.19 12.18
C VAL A 72 5.76 -6.12 10.81
N GLU A 73 5.59 -7.25 10.11
CA GLU A 73 4.89 -7.28 8.82
C GLU A 73 3.43 -6.82 8.95
N VAL A 74 2.74 -7.26 10.01
CA VAL A 74 1.35 -6.87 10.28
C VAL A 74 1.25 -5.39 10.59
N VAL A 75 2.21 -4.86 11.36
CA VAL A 75 2.29 -3.43 11.68
C VAL A 75 2.50 -2.60 10.41
N LEU A 76 3.40 -3.02 9.53
CA LEU A 76 3.68 -2.33 8.27
C LEU A 76 2.49 -2.35 7.31
N ARG A 77 1.73 -3.45 7.23
CA ARG A 77 0.52 -3.52 6.39
C ARG A 77 -0.58 -2.54 6.82
N ARG A 78 -0.64 -2.17 8.09
CA ARG A 78 -1.58 -1.18 8.63
C ARG A 78 -1.12 0.26 8.45
N ASN A 79 0.10 0.48 7.97
CA ASN A 79 0.62 1.81 7.74
C ASN A 79 -0.14 2.51 6.59
N VAL A 80 -0.66 3.70 6.86
CA VAL A 80 -1.42 4.52 5.90
C VAL A 80 -0.68 5.78 5.46
N ALA A 81 0.62 5.90 5.80
CA ALA A 81 1.40 7.09 5.47
C ALA A 81 1.57 7.27 3.95
N TYR A 82 1.38 6.22 3.15
CA TYR A 82 1.38 6.32 1.69
C TYR A 82 0.33 7.33 1.17
N LYS A 83 -0.73 7.61 1.93
CA LYS A 83 -1.78 8.58 1.56
C LYS A 83 -1.28 10.01 1.46
N THR A 84 -0.16 10.36 2.09
CA THR A 84 0.43 11.71 2.01
C THR A 84 1.42 11.83 0.86
N LEU A 85 1.69 10.76 0.11
CA LEU A 85 2.63 10.79 -1.00
C LEU A 85 1.98 11.42 -2.24
N PHE A 86 2.80 12.17 -3.00
CA PHE A 86 2.38 12.76 -4.28
C PHE A 86 1.69 11.75 -5.22
N HIS A 87 2.22 10.52 -5.30
CA HIS A 87 1.66 9.47 -6.17
C HIS A 87 0.24 9.05 -5.78
N TYR A 88 -0.11 9.12 -4.49
CA TYR A 88 -1.46 8.81 -4.03
C TYR A 88 -2.45 9.89 -4.48
N GLU A 89 -2.10 11.17 -4.30
CA GLU A 89 -2.94 12.27 -4.78
C GLU A 89 -3.02 12.33 -6.30
N TRP A 90 -1.92 12.02 -7.00
CA TRP A 90 -1.91 11.93 -8.46
C TRP A 90 -2.87 10.84 -8.96
N LEU A 91 -2.77 9.62 -8.42
CA LEU A 91 -3.69 8.53 -8.77
C LEU A 91 -5.16 8.89 -8.50
N LYS A 92 -5.42 9.57 -7.39
CA LYS A 92 -6.77 10.02 -7.01
C LYS A 92 -7.31 11.04 -8.01
N HIS A 93 -6.47 11.98 -8.46
CA HIS A 93 -6.84 12.94 -9.51
C HIS A 93 -7.16 12.22 -10.83
N ASP A 94 -6.31 11.29 -11.27
CA ASP A 94 -6.52 10.53 -12.51
C ASP A 94 -7.81 9.71 -12.47
N ILE A 95 -8.13 9.07 -11.34
CA ILE A 95 -9.39 8.34 -11.15
C ILE A 95 -10.59 9.30 -11.22
N GLN A 96 -10.49 10.48 -10.59
CA GLN A 96 -11.57 11.48 -10.63
C GLN A 96 -11.81 12.00 -12.05
N GLU A 97 -10.75 12.27 -12.80
CA GLU A 97 -10.84 12.69 -14.19
C GLU A 97 -11.45 11.59 -15.07
N TYR A 98 -11.01 10.34 -14.89
CA TYR A 98 -11.55 9.18 -15.59
C TYR A 98 -13.06 9.02 -15.34
N LEU A 99 -13.50 9.16 -14.08
CA LEU A 99 -14.92 9.07 -13.72
C LEU A 99 -15.73 10.23 -14.32
N LYS A 100 -15.23 11.47 -14.28
CA LYS A 100 -15.90 12.62 -14.90
C LYS A 100 -16.08 12.42 -16.42
N ASN A 101 -15.02 11.97 -17.10
CA ASN A 101 -15.02 11.76 -18.54
C ASN A 101 -15.84 10.53 -18.96
N GLY A 102 -15.87 9.48 -18.15
CA GLY A 102 -16.71 8.30 -18.34
C GLY A 102 -18.20 8.60 -18.16
N VAL A 103 -18.57 9.40 -17.15
CA VAL A 103 -19.94 9.87 -16.93
C VAL A 103 -20.39 10.81 -18.06
N ALA A 104 -19.50 11.68 -18.54
CA ALA A 104 -19.78 12.56 -19.69
C ALA A 104 -20.04 11.78 -20.99
N LYS A 105 -19.28 10.71 -21.27
CA LYS A 105 -19.53 9.82 -22.42
C LYS A 105 -20.87 9.10 -22.32
N ASN A 106 -21.22 8.58 -21.14
CA ASN A 106 -22.49 7.89 -20.92
C ASN A 106 -23.71 8.83 -21.05
N HIS A 107 -23.58 10.09 -20.61
CA HIS A 107 -24.64 11.09 -20.80
C HIS A 107 -24.77 11.54 -22.26
N ALA A 108 -23.67 11.66 -23.00
CA ALA A 108 -23.68 12.00 -24.43
C ALA A 108 -24.31 10.87 -25.28
N GLU A 109 -24.02 9.60 -24.98
CA GLU A 109 -24.63 8.45 -25.64
C GLU A 109 -26.13 8.31 -25.30
N ALA A 110 -26.52 8.56 -24.04
CA ALA A 110 -27.93 8.55 -23.62
C ALA A 110 -28.77 9.71 -24.23
N SER A 111 -28.14 10.84 -24.57
CA SER A 111 -28.80 11.97 -25.22
C SER A 111 -28.82 11.84 -26.75
N ALA A 112 -27.82 11.19 -27.36
CA ALA A 112 -27.84 10.83 -28.78
C ALA A 112 -28.93 9.80 -29.12
N GLY A 113 -29.18 8.82 -28.24
CA GLY A 113 -30.26 7.83 -28.42
C GLY A 113 -31.68 8.40 -28.36
N LYS A 114 -31.87 9.58 -27.76
CA LYS A 114 -33.18 10.27 -27.70
C LYS A 114 -33.50 11.12 -28.94
N MET A 115 -32.51 11.47 -29.76
CA MET A 115 -32.72 12.30 -30.95
C MET A 115 -33.16 11.51 -32.21
N GLN A 116 -33.08 10.18 -32.21
CA GLN A 116 -33.47 9.34 -33.35
C GLN A 116 -34.93 8.87 -33.33
N GLN A 117 -35.70 9.11 -32.26
CA GLN A 117 -37.12 8.71 -32.18
C GLN A 117 -38.13 9.83 -32.52
N SER A 118 -37.70 11.07 -32.80
CA SER A 118 -38.63 12.19 -33.08
C SER A 118 -38.77 12.56 -34.57
N ALA A 119 -38.24 11.76 -35.50
CA ALA A 119 -38.33 12.01 -36.93
C ALA A 119 -39.03 10.85 -37.67
N ALA A 120 -40.32 10.63 -37.37
CA ALA A 120 -41.21 9.84 -38.22
C ALA A 120 -42.33 10.75 -38.76
N PRO A 121 -42.60 10.79 -40.08
CA PRO A 121 -43.56 11.73 -40.66
C PRO A 121 -44.99 11.35 -40.28
N ARG A 122 -45.76 12.33 -39.78
CA ARG A 122 -47.22 12.20 -39.66
C ARG A 122 -47.81 11.97 -41.05
N LYS A 123 -48.45 10.81 -41.25
CA LYS A 123 -49.49 10.65 -42.27
C LYS A 123 -50.78 11.29 -41.77
#